data_AF-A0A3R8RUI6-F1
#
_entry.id   AF-A0A3R8RUI6-F1
#
_cell.length_a   1.000
_cell.length_b   1.000
_cell.length_c   1.000
_cell.angle_alpha   90.00
_cell.angle_beta   90.00
_cell.angle_gamma   90.00
#
_symmetry.space_group_name_H-M   'P 1'
#
loop_
_entity.id
_entity.type
_entity.pdbx_description
1 polymer ?
#
loop_
_entity_poly.entity_id
_entity_poly.type
_entity_poly.pdbx_seq_one_letter_code
_entity_poly.pdbx_strand_id
1 'polypeptide(L)' 'MTGHDDVRDLLAAWAFGALEPAEERLVPPHLAECGSCAAEAERLRATVRMLDGPPLDEPPSPRETP' A
#
# COMPACT_ATOMS: atom_id res chain seq x y z
N MET A 1 5.05 10.42 19.91
CA MET A 1 5.23 9.05 19.39
C MET A 1 3.86 8.44 19.31
N THR A 2 3.36 8.14 18.10
CA THR A 2 2.12 7.39 17.91
C THR A 2 2.31 5.98 18.47
N GLY A 3 1.27 5.41 19.09
CA GLY A 3 1.34 4.10 19.72
C GLY A 3 1.55 2.99 18.68
N HIS A 4 2.13 1.87 19.13
CA HIS A 4 2.30 0.68 18.29
C HIS A 4 0.96 0.14 17.76
N ASP A 5 -0.07 0.12 18.61
CA ASP A 5 -1.40 -0.34 18.23
C ASP A 5 -2.05 0.59 17.20
N ASP A 6 -1.97 1.91 17.40
CA ASP A 6 -2.48 2.91 16.45
C ASP A 6 -1.85 2.73 15.05
N VAL A 7 -0.54 2.53 14.98
CA VAL A 7 0.15 2.35 13.69
C VAL A 7 -0.22 1.02 13.04
N ARG A 8 -0.37 -0.05 13.82
CA ARG A 8 -0.75 -1.37 13.32
C ARG A 8 -2.09 -1.33 12.60
N ASP A 9 -3.06 -0.59 13.14
CA ASP A 9 -4.40 -0.45 12.55
C ASP A 9 -4.36 0.34 11.22
N LEU A 10 -3.36 1.19 11.02
CA LEU A 10 -3.17 1.98 9.80
C LEU A 10 -2.40 1.23 8.69
N LEU A 11 -1.67 0.15 9.00
CA LEU A 11 -0.73 -0.47 8.05
C LEU A 11 -1.38 -0.99 6.76
N ALA A 12 -2.58 -1.55 6.83
CA ALA A 12 -3.27 -2.08 5.66
C ALA A 12 -3.67 -0.96 4.69
N ALA A 13 -4.32 0.09 5.20
CA ALA A 13 -4.69 1.26 4.40
C ALA A 13 -3.45 2.01 3.89
N TRP A 14 -2.39 2.10 4.69
CA TRP A 14 -1.12 2.69 4.25
C TRP A 14 -0.45 1.88 3.14
N ALA A 15 -0.44 0.54 3.24
CA ALA A 15 0.12 -0.33 2.21
C ALA A 15 -0.64 -0.20 0.88
N PHE A 16 -1.95 0.06 0.95
CA PHE A 16 -2.81 0.30 -0.22
C PHE A 16 -2.72 1.74 -0.75
N GLY A 17 -2.09 2.68 -0.03
CA GLY A 17 -2.08 4.10 -0.39
C GLY A 17 -3.42 4.81 -0.18
N ALA A 18 -4.22 4.34 0.78
CA ALA A 18 -5.59 4.80 1.06
C ALA A 18 -5.73 5.64 2.34
N LEU A 19 -4.62 6.05 2.96
CA LEU A 19 -4.67 6.92 4.14
C LEU A 19 -4.89 8.39 3.78
N GLU A 20 -5.51 9.11 4.70
CA GLU A 20 -5.50 10.57 4.63
C GLU A 20 -4.09 11.12 4.90
N PRO A 21 -3.71 12.29 4.34
CA PRO A 21 -2.36 12.84 4.49
C PRO A 21 -1.93 13.06 5.94
N ALA A 22 -2.89 13.26 6.85
CA ALA A 22 -2.59 13.41 8.27
C ALA A 22 -2.10 12.10 8.90
N GLU A 23 -2.71 10.97 8.54
CA GLU A 23 -2.43 9.63 9.05
C GLU A 23 -1.19 9.03 8.40
N GLU A 24 -1.01 9.26 7.09
CA GLU A 24 0.15 8.78 6.35
C GLU A 24 1.47 9.26 6.98
N ARG A 25 1.50 10.50 7.49
CA ARG A 25 2.70 11.07 8.16
C ARG A 25 3.04 10.39 9.48
N LEU A 26 2.12 9.66 10.10
CA LEU A 26 2.34 8.98 11.38
C LEU A 26 3.07 7.65 11.22
N VAL A 27 2.94 7.01 10.05
CA VAL A 27 3.42 5.64 9.82
C VAL A 27 4.94 5.58 9.62
N PRO A 28 5.58 6.33 8.70
CA PRO A 28 7.02 6.21 8.43
C PRO A 28 7.94 6.41 9.65
N PRO A 29 7.69 7.39 10.55
CA PRO A 29 8.52 7.55 11.74
C PRO A 29 8.49 6.32 12.65
N HIS A 30 7.35 5.63 12.77
CA HIS A 30 7.25 4.42 13.60
C HIS A 30 7.92 3.22 12.93
N LEU A 31 7.80 3.07 11.60
CA LEU A 31 8.44 1.98 10.87
C LEU A 31 9.97 2.02 10.95
N ALA A 32 10.55 3.21 11.07
CA ALA A 32 11.99 3.37 11.26
C ALA A 32 12.49 2.80 12.60
N GLU A 33 11.64 2.82 13.63
CA GLU A 33 12.01 2.44 15.00
C GLU A 33 11.45 1.07 15.41
N CYS A 34 10.51 0.51 14.66
CA CYS A 34 9.81 -0.73 15.01
C CYS A 34 9.91 -1.80 13.90
N GLY A 35 10.84 -2.74 14.10
CA GLY A 35 11.09 -3.82 13.13
C GLY A 35 9.90 -4.75 12.88
N SER A 36 9.04 -4.99 13.88
CA SER A 36 7.84 -5.82 13.70
C SER A 36 6.79 -5.15 12.81
N CYS A 37 6.53 -3.85 13.01
CA CYS A 37 5.66 -3.07 12.14
C CYS A 37 6.23 -2.93 10.73
N ALA A 38 7.55 -2.73 10.60
CA ALA A 38 8.21 -2.67 9.30
C ALA A 38 8.07 -3.98 8.52
N ALA A 39 8.22 -5.12 9.19
CA ALA A 39 8.04 -6.44 8.57
C ALA A 39 6.58 -6.69 8.14
N GLU A 40 5.60 -6.23 8.92
CA GLU A 40 4.19 -6.32 8.55
C GLU A 40 3.85 -5.43 7.36
N ALA A 41 4.31 -4.18 7.39
CA ALA A 41 4.17 -3.23 6.28
C ALA A 41 4.72 -3.81 4.95
N GLU A 42 5.87 -4.47 4.98
CA GLU A 42 6.43 -5.10 3.76
C GLU A 42 5.59 -6.28 3.28
N ARG A 43 5.08 -7.14 4.18
CA ARG A 43 4.17 -8.25 3.81
C ARG A 43 2.88 -7.73 3.16
N LEU A 44 2.30 -6.68 3.72
CA LEU A 44 1.08 -6.07 3.19
C LEU A 44 1.33 -5.45 1.81
N ARG A 45 2.42 -4.70 1.63
CA ARG A 45 2.81 -4.15 0.33
C ARG A 45 3.06 -5.22 -0.71
N ALA A 46 3.71 -6.33 -0.34
CA ALA A 46 3.89 -7.46 -1.24
C ALA A 46 2.53 -8.03 -1.68
N THR A 47 1.56 -8.13 -0.77
CA THR A 47 0.19 -8.56 -1.06
C THR A 47 -0.51 -7.59 -2.02
N VAL A 48 -0.46 -6.28 -1.75
CA VAL A 48 -1.04 -5.25 -2.63
C VAL A 48 -0.48 -5.33 -4.04
N ARG A 49 0.84 -5.49 -4.19
CA ARG A 49 1.47 -5.67 -5.52
C ARG A 49 0.94 -6.88 -6.27
N MET A 50 0.59 -7.97 -5.58
CA MET A 50 -0.02 -9.14 -6.24
C MET A 50 -1.47 -8.85 -6.68
N LEU A 51 -2.18 -7.99 -5.95
CA LEU A 51 -3.57 -7.61 -6.25
C LEU A 51 -3.67 -6.57 -7.36
N ASP A 52 -2.73 -5.62 -7.45
CA ASP A 52 -2.74 -4.56 -8.47
C ASP A 52 -2.67 -5.11 -9.90
N GLY A 53 -2.15 -6.34 -10.06
CA GLY A 53 -2.11 -7.03 -11.35
C GLY A 53 -1.24 -6.30 -12.39
N PRO A 54 -1.15 -6.85 -13.61
CA PRO A 54 -0.59 -6.09 -14.73
C PRO A 54 -1.49 -4.89 -15.05
N PRO A 55 -0.93 -3.79 -15.58
CA PRO A 55 -1.74 -2.74 -16.18
C PRO A 55 -2.76 -3.37 -17.13
N LEU A 56 -4.02 -2.92 -17.06
CA LEU A 56 -4.99 -3.29 -18.08
C LEU A 56 -4.47 -2.69 -19.40
N ASP A 57 -3.90 -3.52 -20.26
CA ASP A 57 -3.55 -3.11 -21.62
C ASP A 57 -4.79 -2.46 -22.24
N GLU A 58 -4.59 -1.32 -22.89
CA GLU A 58 -5.67 -0.64 -23.61
C GLU A 58 -6.34 -1.65 -24.55
N PRO A 59 -7.68 -1.75 -24.56
CA PRO A 59 -8.36 -2.75 -25.38
C PRO A 59 -7.88 -2.63 -26.82
N PRO A 60 -7.62 -3.74 -27.52
CA PRO A 60 -7.11 -3.71 -28.88
C PRO A 60 -8.03 -2.84 -29.73
N SER A 61 -7.45 -1.89 -30.47
CA SER A 61 -8.21 -1.04 -31.38
C SER A 61 -9.04 -1.92 -32.32
N PRO A 62 -10.32 -1.58 -32.58
CA PRO A 62 -11.13 -2.34 -33.51
C PRO A 62 -10.36 -2.46 -34.82
N ARG A 63 -10.08 -3.69 -35.26
CA ARG A 63 -9.46 -3.92 -36.56
C ARG A 63 -10.42 -3.36 -37.61
N GLU A 64 -10.07 -2.22 -38.22
CA GLU A 64 -10.76 -1.75 -39.41
C GLU A 64 -10.60 -2.82 -40.48
N THR A 65 -11.71 -3.50 -40.77
CA THR A 65 -11.77 -4.56 -41.77
C THR A 65 -11.98 -3.87 -43.12
N PRO A 66 -11.09 -4.06 -44.12
CA PRO A 66 -11.27 -3.50 -45.46
C PRO A 66 -12.42 -4.17 -46.24
#